data_AF-A0A7X0H895-F1
#
_entry.id   AF-A0A7X0H895-F1
#
_cell.length_a   1.000
_cell.length_b   1.000
_cell.length_c   1.000
_cell.angle_alpha   90.00
_cell.angle_beta   90.00
_cell.angle_gamma   90.00
#
_symmetry.space_group_name_H-M   'P 1'
#
loop_
_entity.id
_entity.type
_entity.pdbx_description
1 polymer ?
#
loop_
_entity_poly.entity_id
_entity_poly.type
_entity_poly.pdbx_seq_one_letter_code
_entity_poly.pdbx_strand_id
1 'polypeptide(L)'
;MNTHPMKSSDSKPAPLTWLSRWAALLALLIACGVFTTAVAPTAWAAEDDDLEEVEGDDMEGDEDEEWGEEDWEEEIEEFEWYVVELEMYGQLLQLVLTYDEIASDPGTAGVAAVMAVEEHVEEASEAAALFEEVLPQVTNPRVERAIRLKLVDVYGDMDQPEKSLEQLKLLITNSGE
;
A
#
# COMPACT_ATOMS: atom_id res chain seq x y z
N MET A 1 35.12 -20.34 60.97
CA MET A 1 35.02 -19.35 59.87
C MET A 1 34.03 -19.92 58.86
N ASN A 2 32.78 -19.43 58.90
CA ASN A 2 31.70 -19.87 58.03
C ASN A 2 31.69 -19.05 56.74
N THR A 3 31.83 -19.72 55.59
CA THR A 3 31.67 -19.12 54.27
C THR A 3 30.24 -19.34 53.80
N HIS A 4 29.41 -18.29 53.78
CA HIS A 4 28.12 -18.29 53.11
C HIS A 4 28.30 -18.00 51.62
N PRO A 5 27.62 -18.72 50.70
CA PRO A 5 27.55 -18.31 49.30
C PRO A 5 26.42 -17.29 49.09
N MET A 6 26.73 -16.18 48.41
CA MET A 6 25.75 -15.22 47.91
C MET A 6 24.98 -15.87 46.74
N LYS A 7 23.65 -15.94 46.85
CA LYS A 7 22.75 -16.23 45.72
C LYS A 7 22.62 -14.96 44.88
N SER A 8 23.10 -14.98 43.65
CA SER A 8 22.76 -14.00 42.62
C SER A 8 21.31 -14.22 42.18
N SER A 9 20.47 -13.20 42.33
CA SER A 9 19.12 -13.20 41.78
C SER A 9 19.19 -12.84 40.30
N ASP A 10 19.20 -13.86 39.43
CA ASP A 10 18.91 -13.69 38.01
C ASP A 10 17.43 -13.37 37.83
N SER A 11 17.10 -12.08 37.67
CA SER A 11 15.77 -11.66 37.22
C SER A 11 15.70 -11.83 35.71
N LYS A 12 15.14 -12.96 35.25
CA LYS A 12 14.74 -13.12 33.84
C LYS A 12 13.73 -12.03 33.46
N PRO A 13 13.94 -11.26 32.38
CA PRO A 13 12.91 -10.35 31.88
C PRO A 13 11.70 -11.19 31.45
N ALA A 14 10.52 -10.79 31.93
CA ALA A 14 9.27 -11.47 31.58
C ALA A 14 9.03 -11.41 30.06
N PRO A 15 8.53 -12.48 29.44
CA PRO A 15 8.20 -12.47 28.02
C PRO A 15 7.08 -11.46 27.79
N LEU A 16 7.38 -10.43 27.00
CA LEU A 16 6.41 -9.45 26.53
C LEU A 16 5.30 -10.21 25.81
N THR A 17 4.11 -10.22 26.42
CA THR A 17 2.94 -10.91 25.90
C THR A 17 2.55 -10.26 24.57
N TRP A 18 2.09 -11.08 23.63
CA TRP A 18 1.67 -10.69 22.28
C TRP A 18 0.75 -9.45 22.25
N LEU A 19 -0.07 -9.27 23.30
CA LEU A 19 -0.92 -8.10 23.51
C LEU A 19 -0.17 -6.76 23.65
N SER A 20 1.07 -6.77 24.15
CA SER A 20 1.88 -5.54 24.28
C SER A 20 2.41 -5.02 22.93
N ARG A 21 2.62 -5.92 21.95
CA ARG A 21 3.07 -5.55 20.60
C ARG A 21 1.96 -4.86 19.81
N TRP A 22 0.71 -5.30 19.98
CA TRP A 22 -0.46 -4.66 19.39
C TRP A 22 -0.78 -3.30 20.03
N ALA A 23 -0.62 -3.18 21.36
CA ALA A 23 -0.78 -1.90 22.04
C ALA A 23 0.24 -0.84 21.57
N ALA A 24 1.48 -1.26 21.27
CA ALA A 24 2.50 -0.37 20.72
C ALA A 24 2.19 0.07 19.27
N LEU A 25 1.67 -0.83 18.42
CA LEU A 25 1.23 -0.49 17.07
C LEU A 25 0.02 0.45 17.06
N LEU A 26 -0.94 0.24 17.96
CA LEU A 26 -2.12 1.11 18.09
C LEU A 26 -1.73 2.52 18.59
N ALA A 27 -0.76 2.61 19.50
CA ALA A 27 -0.22 3.89 19.96
C ALA A 27 0.57 4.63 18.86
N LEU A 28 1.28 3.90 17.99
CA LEU A 28 1.99 4.48 16.85
C LEU A 28 1.02 5.02 15.78
N LEU A 29 -0.09 4.33 15.52
CA LEU A 29 -1.13 4.79 14.59
C LEU A 29 -1.87 6.04 15.09
N ILE A 30 -2.11 6.15 16.40
CA ILE A 30 -2.67 7.37 17.02
C ILE A 30 -1.65 8.53 16.98
N ALA A 31 -0.35 8.24 17.12
CA ALA A 31 0.71 9.24 17.01
C ALA A 31 0.97 9.72 15.56
N CYS A 32 0.67 8.90 14.55
CA CYS A 32 0.83 9.25 13.12
C CYS A 32 -0.32 10.08 12.53
N GLY A 33 -1.26 10.60 13.34
CA GLY A 33 -2.13 11.70 12.91
C GLY A 33 -3.10 11.39 11.76
N VAL A 34 -3.44 10.13 11.52
CA VAL A 34 -4.49 9.75 10.55
C VAL A 34 -5.84 9.69 11.25
N PHE A 35 -6.27 10.80 11.86
CA PHE A 35 -7.68 11.10 12.11
C PHE A 35 -7.81 12.50 12.71
N THR A 36 -8.00 13.50 11.84
CA THR A 36 -8.90 14.66 11.97
C THR A 36 -8.35 15.82 11.13
N THR A 37 -8.72 15.88 9.86
CA THR A 37 -8.86 17.16 9.17
C THR A 37 -10.35 17.48 9.13
N ALA A 38 -10.83 18.12 10.19
CA ALA A 38 -12.01 18.94 10.08
C ALA A 38 -11.67 20.06 9.07
N VAL A 39 -12.10 19.89 7.83
CA VAL A 39 -12.07 20.98 6.84
C VAL A 39 -13.02 22.05 7.37
N ALA A 40 -12.45 23.08 7.97
CA ALA A 40 -13.19 24.30 8.27
C ALA A 40 -13.63 24.91 6.93
N PRO A 41 -14.90 25.31 6.77
CA PRO A 41 -15.30 26.07 5.60
C PRO A 41 -14.57 27.41 5.65
N THR A 42 -13.66 27.63 4.69
CA THR A 42 -13.10 28.95 4.41
C THR A 42 -14.25 29.86 3.99
N ALA A 43 -14.67 30.72 4.91
CA ALA A 43 -15.52 31.86 4.62
C ALA A 43 -14.71 32.80 3.72
N TRP A 44 -15.01 32.74 2.42
CA TRP A 44 -14.65 33.74 1.44
C TRP A 44 -15.41 35.02 1.83
N ALA A 45 -14.74 35.84 2.64
CA ALA A 45 -15.13 37.21 2.82
C ALA A 45 -15.06 37.86 1.44
N ALA A 46 -16.21 38.28 0.92
CA ALA A 46 -16.27 39.18 -0.21
C ALA A 46 -15.56 40.48 0.20
N GLU A 47 -14.34 40.65 -0.26
CA GLU A 47 -13.70 41.94 -0.35
C GLU A 47 -14.33 42.61 -1.57
N ASP A 48 -15.16 43.63 -1.30
CA ASP A 48 -15.67 44.55 -2.30
C ASP A 48 -14.45 45.30 -2.87
N ASP A 49 -13.92 44.80 -3.99
CA ASP A 49 -12.86 45.47 -4.74
C ASP A 49 -13.50 46.66 -5.45
N ASP A 50 -13.17 47.86 -4.97
CA ASP A 50 -13.54 49.15 -5.54
C ASP A 50 -13.03 49.21 -6.99
N LEU A 51 -13.93 49.01 -7.95
CA LEU A 51 -13.69 49.23 -9.36
C LEU A 51 -13.44 50.74 -9.60
N GLU A 52 -12.16 51.12 -9.67
CA GLU A 52 -11.78 52.43 -10.21
C GLU A 52 -12.22 52.51 -11.69
N GLU A 53 -12.95 53.57 -12.04
CA GLU A 53 -13.30 53.91 -13.42
C GLU A 53 -12.01 54.16 -14.21
N VAL A 54 -11.58 53.15 -14.98
CA VAL A 54 -10.50 53.29 -15.96
C VAL A 54 -11.00 54.25 -17.05
N GLU A 55 -10.49 55.48 -17.01
CA GLU A 55 -10.64 56.46 -18.08
C GLU A 55 -10.09 55.85 -19.37
N GLY A 56 -10.93 55.85 -20.41
CA GLY A 56 -10.60 55.27 -21.71
C GLY A 56 -9.45 56.01 -22.36
N ASP A 57 -8.27 55.38 -22.35
CA ASP A 57 -7.16 55.77 -23.20
C ASP A 57 -7.46 55.34 -24.65
N ASP A 58 -7.25 56.30 -25.55
CA ASP A 58 -7.42 56.20 -26.99
C ASP A 58 -6.59 55.04 -27.55
N MET A 59 -7.29 54.01 -28.07
CA MET A 59 -6.69 52.99 -28.93
C MET A 59 -6.40 53.59 -30.32
N GLU A 60 -5.28 54.29 -30.43
CA GLU A 60 -4.60 54.54 -31.71
C GLU A 60 -3.44 53.57 -31.87
N GLY A 61 -3.53 52.69 -32.86
CA GLY A 61 -2.39 51.92 -33.35
C GLY A 61 -2.74 50.50 -33.70
N ASP A 62 -3.30 50.31 -34.90
CA ASP A 62 -3.22 49.05 -35.64
C ASP A 62 -1.73 48.73 -35.87
N GLU A 63 -1.09 48.15 -34.86
CA GLU A 63 0.08 47.32 -35.07
C GLU A 63 -0.47 45.92 -35.34
N ASP A 64 -0.46 45.53 -36.62
CA ASP A 64 -0.61 44.15 -37.04
C ASP A 64 0.52 43.35 -36.38
N GLU A 65 0.34 42.99 -35.11
CA GLU A 65 1.15 42.01 -34.41
C GLU A 65 0.96 40.70 -35.17
N GLU A 66 1.93 40.45 -36.05
CA GLU A 66 2.20 39.16 -36.66
C GLU A 66 2.40 38.18 -35.50
N TRP A 67 1.30 37.55 -35.05
CA TRP A 67 1.29 36.45 -34.10
C TRP A 67 2.22 35.38 -34.66
N GLY A 68 3.49 35.46 -34.26
CA GLY A 68 4.53 34.58 -34.72
C GLY A 68 4.10 33.15 -34.41
N GLU A 69 4.14 32.30 -35.42
CA GLU A 69 3.85 30.86 -35.30
C GLU A 69 4.70 30.18 -34.19
N GLU A 70 5.76 30.87 -33.71
CA GLU A 70 6.67 30.45 -32.63
C GLU A 70 6.04 30.48 -31.21
N ASP A 71 5.04 31.33 -30.93
CA ASP A 71 4.42 31.43 -29.58
C ASP A 71 3.49 30.25 -29.27
N TRP A 72 2.86 29.70 -30.31
CA TRP A 72 1.94 28.57 -30.20
C TRP A 72 2.66 27.23 -29.99
N GLU A 73 3.89 27.06 -30.50
CA GLU A 73 4.65 25.82 -30.32
C GLU A 73 5.10 25.66 -28.87
N GLU A 74 5.55 26.75 -28.22
CA GLU A 74 5.96 26.75 -26.81
C GLU A 74 4.75 26.53 -25.88
N GLU A 75 3.59 27.13 -26.19
CA GLU A 75 2.34 26.92 -25.44
C GLU A 75 1.79 25.48 -25.60
N ILE A 76 1.94 24.87 -26.78
CA ILE A 76 1.57 23.46 -27.03
C ILE A 76 2.49 22.52 -26.24
N GLU A 77 3.81 22.75 -26.22
CA GLU A 77 4.74 21.94 -25.43
C GLU A 77 4.45 22.01 -23.93
N GLU A 78 4.13 23.20 -23.39
CA GLU A 78 3.72 23.35 -21.99
C GLU A 78 2.42 22.60 -21.69
N PHE A 79 1.44 22.70 -22.59
CA PHE A 79 0.17 21.98 -22.45
C PHE A 79 0.35 20.45 -22.47
N GLU A 80 1.19 19.93 -23.37
CA GLU A 80 1.51 18.49 -23.42
C GLU A 80 2.15 18.01 -22.11
N TRP A 81 3.04 18.81 -21.51
CA TRP A 81 3.63 18.50 -20.22
C TRP A 81 2.58 18.40 -19.10
N TYR A 82 1.63 19.34 -19.04
CA TYR A 82 0.53 19.28 -18.08
C TYR A 82 -0.35 18.03 -18.26
N VAL A 83 -0.61 17.61 -19.50
CA VAL A 83 -1.39 16.40 -19.77
C VAL A 83 -0.67 15.16 -19.24
N VAL A 84 0.65 15.05 -19.46
CA VAL A 84 1.47 13.96 -18.93
C VAL A 84 1.48 13.95 -17.40
N GLU A 85 1.60 15.13 -16.78
CA GLU A 85 1.56 15.25 -15.33
C GLU A 85 0.20 14.82 -14.75
N LEU A 86 -0.91 15.25 -15.35
CA LEU A 86 -2.26 14.84 -14.94
C LEU A 86 -2.49 13.35 -15.12
N GLU A 87 -1.98 12.75 -16.19
CA GLU A 87 -2.05 11.30 -16.39
C GLU A 87 -1.29 10.55 -15.28
N MET A 88 -0.08 11.01 -14.94
CA MET A 88 0.70 10.45 -13.84
C MET A 88 -0.06 10.51 -12.50
N TYR A 89 -0.66 11.65 -12.16
CA TYR A 89 -1.49 11.76 -10.96
C TYR A 89 -2.72 10.85 -11.00
N GLY A 90 -3.36 10.72 -12.17
CA GLY A 90 -4.48 9.81 -12.38
C GLY A 90 -4.09 8.36 -12.09
N GLN A 91 -2.95 7.91 -12.61
CA GLN A 91 -2.43 6.56 -12.36
C GLN A 91 -2.09 6.34 -10.88
N LEU A 92 -1.51 7.35 -10.21
CA LEU A 92 -1.20 7.27 -8.77
C LEU A 92 -2.47 7.15 -7.92
N LEU A 93 -3.49 7.96 -8.20
CA LEU A 93 -4.78 7.88 -7.48
C LEU A 93 -5.46 6.53 -7.71
N GLN A 94 -5.42 6.01 -8.94
CA GLN A 94 -5.98 4.71 -9.24
C GLN A 94 -5.25 3.57 -8.51
N LEU A 95 -3.93 3.67 -8.35
CA LEU A 95 -3.15 2.74 -7.55
C LEU A 95 -3.61 2.75 -6.08
N VAL A 96 -3.76 3.95 -5.49
CA VAL A 96 -4.25 4.10 -4.10
C VAL A 96 -5.63 3.49 -3.92
N LEU A 97 -6.56 3.75 -4.84
CA LEU A 97 -7.91 3.18 -4.80
C LEU A 97 -7.89 1.65 -4.91
N THR A 98 -6.99 1.10 -5.74
CA THR A 98 -6.85 -0.34 -5.89
C THR A 98 -6.34 -0.98 -4.58
N TYR A 99 -5.38 -0.36 -3.91
CA TYR A 99 -4.91 -0.83 -2.60
C TYR A 99 -6.00 -0.76 -1.53
N ASP A 100 -6.81 0.30 -1.52
CA ASP A 100 -7.94 0.44 -0.61
C ASP A 100 -9.00 -0.66 -0.84
N GLU A 101 -9.32 -0.97 -2.09
CA GLU A 101 -10.23 -2.05 -2.46
C GLU A 101 -9.70 -3.42 -2.00
N ILE A 102 -8.41 -3.71 -2.27
CA ILE A 102 -7.76 -4.95 -1.84
C ILE A 102 -7.78 -5.07 -0.32
N ALA A 103 -7.45 -3.99 0.40
CA ALA A 103 -7.40 -3.98 1.86
C ALA A 103 -8.79 -4.13 2.50
N SER A 104 -9.84 -3.67 1.81
CA SER A 104 -11.22 -3.71 2.29
C SER A 104 -11.86 -5.11 2.24
N ASP A 105 -11.39 -6.00 1.35
CA ASP A 105 -11.85 -7.40 1.31
C ASP A 105 -10.82 -8.35 1.97
N PRO A 106 -11.13 -8.96 3.13
CA PRO A 106 -10.20 -9.86 3.81
C PRO A 106 -9.74 -11.06 2.98
N GLY A 107 -10.56 -11.53 2.04
CA GLY A 107 -10.18 -12.60 1.13
C GLY A 107 -9.12 -12.17 0.13
N THR A 108 -9.33 -11.04 -0.53
CA THR A 108 -8.41 -10.47 -1.52
C THR A 108 -7.11 -10.00 -0.86
N ALA A 109 -7.20 -9.32 0.29
CA ALA A 109 -6.03 -8.97 1.10
C ALA A 109 -5.22 -10.21 1.49
N GLY A 110 -5.89 -11.29 1.92
CA GLY A 110 -5.23 -12.55 2.26
C GLY A 110 -4.54 -13.20 1.07
N VAL A 111 -5.16 -13.22 -0.11
CA VAL A 111 -4.54 -13.72 -1.35
C VAL A 111 -3.33 -12.86 -1.73
N ALA A 112 -3.45 -11.54 -1.66
CA ALA A 112 -2.35 -10.62 -1.96
C ALA A 112 -1.16 -10.84 -1.02
N ALA A 113 -1.44 -11.01 0.29
CA ALA A 113 -0.41 -11.31 1.28
C ALA A 113 0.34 -12.61 0.98
N VAL A 114 -0.36 -13.66 0.54
CA VAL A 114 0.26 -14.94 0.14
C VAL A 114 1.17 -14.77 -1.08
N MET A 115 0.76 -13.96 -2.07
CA MET A 115 1.57 -13.71 -3.26
C MET A 115 2.83 -12.90 -2.95
N ALA A 116 2.78 -12.00 -1.96
CA ALA A 116 3.90 -11.15 -1.56
C ALA A 116 4.89 -11.83 -0.58
N VAL A 117 4.66 -13.09 -0.16
CA VAL A 117 5.52 -13.76 0.83
C VAL A 117 6.99 -13.82 0.40
N GLU A 118 7.26 -13.98 -0.89
CA GLU A 118 8.64 -14.03 -1.43
C GLU A 118 9.40 -12.71 -1.30
N GLU A 119 8.69 -11.59 -1.12
CA GLU A 119 9.32 -10.29 -0.83
C GLU A 119 9.83 -10.20 0.62
N HIS A 120 9.44 -11.14 1.48
CA HIS A 120 9.72 -11.14 2.90
C HIS A 120 10.43 -12.41 3.40
N VAL A 121 10.44 -13.48 2.60
CA VAL A 121 11.07 -14.76 2.92
C VAL A 121 11.92 -15.20 1.73
N GLU A 122 13.24 -15.16 1.89
CA GLU A 122 14.20 -15.49 0.83
C GLU A 122 14.38 -17.00 0.64
N GLU A 123 14.31 -17.78 1.72
CA GLU A 123 14.51 -19.23 1.66
C GLU A 123 13.20 -19.98 1.37
N ALA A 124 13.18 -20.74 0.28
CA ALA A 124 12.03 -21.57 -0.10
C ALA A 124 11.58 -22.55 1.00
N SER A 125 12.53 -23.09 1.79
CA SER A 125 12.21 -23.95 2.94
C SER A 125 11.46 -23.24 4.05
N GLU A 126 11.78 -21.97 4.31
CA GLU A 126 11.10 -21.17 5.33
C GLU A 126 9.70 -20.78 4.85
N ALA A 127 9.56 -20.43 3.56
CA ALA A 127 8.28 -20.14 2.95
C ALA A 127 7.35 -21.37 2.99
N ALA A 128 7.87 -22.56 2.65
CA ALA A 128 7.10 -23.81 2.74
C ALA A 128 6.63 -24.09 4.17
N ALA A 129 7.51 -23.95 5.17
CA ALA A 129 7.17 -24.18 6.56
C ALA A 129 6.10 -23.20 7.07
N LEU A 130 6.22 -21.92 6.71
CA LEU A 130 5.23 -20.89 7.03
C LEU A 130 3.85 -21.24 6.46
N PHE A 131 3.80 -21.62 5.18
CA PHE A 131 2.55 -21.99 4.54
C PHE A 131 1.94 -23.25 5.14
N GLU A 132 2.74 -24.28 5.45
CA GLU A 132 2.28 -25.49 6.14
C GLU A 132 1.68 -25.17 7.53
N GLU A 133 2.27 -24.23 8.27
CA GLU A 133 1.79 -23.80 9.60
C GLU A 133 0.45 -23.03 9.52
N VAL A 134 0.32 -22.16 8.52
CA VAL A 134 -0.82 -21.26 8.38
C VAL A 134 -2.03 -21.93 7.72
N LEU A 135 -1.79 -22.84 6.76
CA LEU A 135 -2.84 -23.52 5.99
C LEU A 135 -4.00 -24.10 6.84
N PRO A 136 -3.79 -24.84 7.95
CA PRO A 136 -4.89 -25.37 8.77
C PRO A 136 -5.71 -24.30 9.51
N GLN A 137 -5.22 -23.06 9.59
CA GLN A 137 -5.87 -21.96 10.29
C GLN A 137 -6.73 -21.10 9.35
N VAL A 138 -6.57 -21.29 8.04
CA VAL A 138 -7.23 -20.49 7.01
C VAL A 138 -8.65 -20.98 6.79
N THR A 139 -9.62 -20.10 7.02
CA THR A 139 -11.05 -20.40 6.82
C THR A 139 -11.58 -19.92 5.47
N ASN A 140 -10.84 -19.05 4.78
CA ASN A 140 -11.25 -18.51 3.49
C ASN A 140 -10.75 -19.44 2.36
N PRO A 141 -11.66 -20.06 1.57
CA PRO A 141 -11.27 -21.00 0.51
C PRO A 141 -10.37 -20.38 -0.57
N ARG A 142 -10.51 -19.07 -0.84
CA ARG A 142 -9.66 -18.38 -1.83
C ARG A 142 -8.22 -18.28 -1.34
N VAL A 143 -8.04 -17.94 -0.07
CA VAL A 143 -6.72 -17.85 0.56
C VAL A 143 -6.11 -19.23 0.70
N GLU A 144 -6.89 -20.23 1.10
CA GLU A 144 -6.41 -21.62 1.18
C GLU A 144 -5.90 -22.10 -0.19
N ARG A 145 -6.67 -21.84 -1.25
CA ARG A 145 -6.29 -22.17 -2.62
C ARG A 145 -5.02 -21.46 -3.06
N ALA A 146 -4.87 -20.17 -2.73
CA ALA A 146 -3.67 -19.40 -3.02
C ALA A 146 -2.44 -19.98 -2.33
N ILE A 147 -2.55 -20.33 -1.04
CA ILE A 147 -1.45 -20.96 -0.29
C ILE A 147 -1.05 -22.28 -0.93
N ARG A 148 -2.03 -23.13 -1.28
CA ARG A 148 -1.75 -24.43 -1.92
C ARG A 148 -1.07 -24.26 -3.28
N LEU A 149 -1.49 -23.29 -4.09
CA LEU A 149 -0.81 -22.97 -5.35
C LEU A 149 0.62 -22.53 -5.10
N LYS A 150 0.85 -21.66 -4.10
CA LYS A 150 2.20 -21.19 -3.79
C LYS A 150 3.10 -22.30 -3.27
N LEU A 151 2.56 -23.23 -2.48
CA LEU A 151 3.29 -24.44 -2.06
C LEU A 151 3.70 -25.34 -3.24
N VAL A 152 2.89 -25.41 -4.32
CA VAL A 152 3.28 -26.15 -5.53
C VAL A 152 4.55 -25.57 -6.14
N ASP A 153 4.62 -24.25 -6.25
CA ASP A 153 5.76 -23.51 -6.80
C ASP A 153 6.99 -23.68 -5.90
N VAL A 154 6.83 -23.40 -4.60
CA VAL A 154 7.91 -23.49 -3.60
C VAL A 154 8.49 -24.91 -3.51
N TYR A 155 7.67 -25.95 -3.50
CA TYR A 155 8.19 -27.33 -3.54
C TYR A 155 8.85 -27.68 -4.89
N GLY A 156 8.43 -27.05 -5.98
CA GLY A 156 9.10 -27.14 -7.27
C GLY A 156 10.52 -26.60 -7.20
N ASP A 157 10.69 -25.41 -6.62
CA ASP A 157 12.00 -24.76 -6.44
C ASP A 157 12.92 -25.52 -5.48
N MET A 158 12.35 -26.30 -4.56
CA MET A 158 13.08 -27.16 -3.61
C MET A 158 13.38 -28.57 -4.14
N ASP A 159 13.07 -28.88 -5.41
CA ASP A 159 13.18 -30.22 -5.99
C ASP A 159 12.41 -31.30 -5.19
N GLN A 160 11.22 -30.97 -4.68
CA GLN A 160 10.32 -31.89 -3.95
C GLN A 160 9.03 -32.20 -4.75
N PRO A 161 9.14 -32.90 -5.90
CA PRO A 161 8.02 -33.09 -6.82
C PRO A 161 6.86 -33.90 -6.23
N GLU A 162 7.13 -34.81 -5.28
CA GLU A 162 6.06 -35.59 -4.63
C GLU A 162 5.13 -34.71 -3.81
N LYS A 163 5.68 -33.73 -3.07
CA LYS A 163 4.88 -32.79 -2.27
C LYS A 163 4.16 -31.78 -3.14
N SER A 164 4.82 -31.29 -4.19
CA SER A 164 4.19 -30.42 -5.19
C SER A 164 2.96 -31.10 -5.82
N LEU A 165 3.11 -32.38 -6.20
CA LEU A 165 2.02 -33.18 -6.76
C LEU A 165 0.90 -33.45 -5.75
N GLU A 166 1.22 -33.63 -4.46
CA GLU A 166 0.21 -33.75 -3.40
C GLU A 166 -0.66 -32.49 -3.30
N GLN A 167 -0.05 -31.29 -3.31
CA GLN A 167 -0.80 -30.04 -3.28
C GLN A 167 -1.66 -29.83 -4.52
N LEU A 168 -1.15 -30.19 -5.71
CA LEU A 168 -1.94 -30.18 -6.95
C LEU A 168 -3.16 -31.11 -6.89
N LYS A 169 -3.00 -32.32 -6.34
CA LYS A 169 -4.12 -33.24 -6.14
C LYS A 169 -5.17 -32.62 -5.23
N LEU A 170 -4.76 -32.08 -4.09
CA LEU A 170 -5.67 -31.43 -3.14
C LEU A 170 -6.41 -30.25 -3.78
N LEU A 171 -5.73 -29.46 -4.61
CA LEU A 171 -6.37 -28.39 -5.37
C LEU A 171 -7.45 -28.90 -6.33
N ILE A 172 -7.20 -30.00 -7.04
CA ILE A 172 -8.15 -30.56 -8.03
C ILE A 172 -9.31 -31.26 -7.32
N THR A 173 -9.06 -31.96 -6.22
CA THR A 173 -10.09 -32.73 -5.52
C THR A 173 -10.94 -31.87 -4.59
N ASN A 174 -10.39 -30.81 -4.00
CA ASN A 174 -11.11 -29.92 -3.08
C ASN A 174 -11.74 -28.70 -3.78
N SER A 175 -11.50 -28.48 -5.09
CA SER A 175 -12.13 -27.39 -5.84
C SER A 175 -13.60 -27.63 -6.24
N GLY A 176 -14.24 -28.68 -5.71
CA GLY A 176 -15.57 -29.14 -6.11
C GLY A 176 -16.72 -28.85 -5.14
N GLU A 177 -16.47 -28.15 -4.03
CA GLU A 177 -17.48 -27.78 -3.02
C GLU A 177 -17.76 -26.27 -2.99
#